data_AF-A0A536AXI9-F1
#
_entry.id   AF-A0A536AXI9-F1
#
_cell.length_a   1.000
_cell.length_b   1.000
_cell.length_c   1.000
_cell.angle_alpha   90.00
_cell.angle_beta   90.00
_cell.angle_gamma   90.00
#
_symmetry.space_group_name_H-M   'P 1'
#
loop_
_entity.id
_entity.type
_entity.pdbx_description
1 polymer ?
#
loop_
_entity_poly.entity_id
_entity_poly.type
_entity_poly.pdbx_seq_one_letter_code
_entity_poly.pdbx_strand_id
1 'polypeptide(L)'
;MIETPIATTQGVSRRRDRIWGWTAGIAGVIVGVGSAVVAILVEGANAYESSPYPPFFSKRQLLAYDVFLVLVVAVGALFGVAALGLARRSRFPRTDALGAGLVGTILMLLGSALVFTRLVAIVRAE
;
A
#
# COMPACT_ATOMS: atom_id res chain seq x y z
N MET A 1 20.15 36.25 -6.55
CA MET A 1 19.10 35.55 -7.32
C MET A 1 17.78 35.86 -6.65
N ILE A 2 16.85 36.52 -7.34
CA ILE A 2 15.50 36.74 -6.80
C ILE A 2 14.72 35.46 -7.10
N GLU A 3 14.43 34.67 -6.06
CA GLU A 3 13.54 33.52 -6.18
C GLU A 3 12.15 34.03 -6.54
N THR A 4 11.69 33.76 -7.75
CA THR A 4 10.32 34.07 -8.16
C THR A 4 9.38 32.98 -7.62
N PRO A 5 8.30 33.35 -6.92
CA PRO A 5 7.36 32.37 -6.37
C PRO A 5 6.67 31.59 -7.49
N ILE A 6 6.69 30.26 -7.37
CA ILE A 6 6.07 29.34 -8.32
C ILE A 6 4.55 29.38 -8.11
N ALA A 7 3.78 29.61 -9.18
CA ALA A 7 2.32 29.66 -9.08
C ALA A 7 1.74 28.32 -8.59
N THR A 8 0.62 28.38 -7.85
CA THR A 8 -0.04 27.21 -7.24
C THR A 8 -0.55 26.21 -8.28
N THR A 9 -0.89 26.68 -9.48
CA THR A 9 -1.39 25.87 -10.61
C THR A 9 -0.28 25.34 -11.53
N GLN A 10 0.97 25.69 -11.29
CA GLN A 10 2.08 25.15 -12.09
C GLN A 10 2.41 23.71 -11.69
N GLY A 11 2.61 22.87 -12.71
CA GLY A 11 2.98 21.47 -12.53
C GLY A 11 1.85 20.54 -12.08
N VAL A 12 0.59 20.98 -12.16
CA VAL A 12 -0.60 20.18 -11.81
C VAL A 12 -1.50 19.88 -13.01
N SER A 13 -2.22 18.75 -12.98
CA SER A 13 -3.17 18.36 -14.02
C SER A 13 -4.36 17.56 -13.45
N ARG A 14 -5.58 18.07 -13.65
CA ARG A 14 -6.82 17.38 -13.22
C ARG A 14 -7.00 16.01 -13.84
N ARG A 15 -6.59 15.84 -15.11
CA ARG A 15 -6.69 14.54 -15.80
C ARG A 15 -5.74 13.52 -15.17
N ARG A 16 -4.50 13.92 -14.85
CA ARG A 16 -3.52 13.06 -14.17
C ARG A 16 -3.96 12.72 -12.76
N ASP A 17 -4.53 13.68 -12.05
CA ASP A 17 -5.06 13.49 -10.71
C ASP A 17 -6.16 12.41 -10.68
N ARG A 18 -7.10 12.46 -11.63
CA ARG A 18 -8.12 11.41 -11.80
C ARG A 18 -7.51 10.04 -12.13
N ILE A 19 -6.45 9.99 -12.94
CA ILE A 19 -5.75 8.73 -13.25
C ILE A 19 -5.13 8.14 -11.97
N TRP A 20 -4.45 8.96 -11.16
CA TRP A 20 -3.89 8.52 -9.88
C TRP A 20 -4.95 8.06 -8.89
N GLY A 21 -6.11 8.73 -8.86
CA GLY A 21 -7.27 8.26 -8.10
C GLY A 21 -7.72 6.86 -8.52
N TRP A 22 -7.80 6.59 -9.83
CA TRP A 22 -8.11 5.24 -10.34
C TRP A 22 -7.00 4.23 -10.03
N THR A 23 -5.74 4.62 -10.17
CA THR A 23 -4.59 3.74 -9.84
C THR A 23 -4.63 3.32 -8.38
N ALA A 24 -4.87 4.28 -7.46
CA ALA A 24 -5.02 4.01 -6.04
C ALA A 24 -6.22 3.10 -5.76
N GLY A 25 -7.36 3.37 -6.38
CA GLY A 25 -8.58 2.56 -6.22
C GLY A 25 -8.38 1.11 -6.68
N ILE A 26 -7.80 0.91 -7.87
CA ILE A 26 -7.52 -0.43 -8.41
C ILE A 26 -6.50 -1.15 -7.53
N ALA A 27 -5.41 -0.49 -7.13
CA ALA A 27 -4.42 -1.07 -6.24
C ALA A 27 -5.03 -1.50 -4.90
N GLY A 28 -5.89 -0.66 -4.32
CA GLY A 28 -6.62 -0.97 -3.09
C GLY A 28 -7.52 -2.19 -3.23
N VAL A 29 -8.28 -2.30 -4.33
CA VAL A 29 -9.12 -3.47 -4.61
C VAL A 29 -8.27 -4.73 -4.75
N ILE A 30 -7.17 -4.68 -5.51
CA ILE A 30 -6.27 -5.83 -5.69
C ILE A 30 -5.70 -6.28 -4.34
N VAL A 31 -5.25 -5.34 -3.49
CA VAL A 31 -4.69 -5.69 -2.18
C VAL A 31 -5.77 -6.25 -1.25
N GLY A 32 -6.96 -5.66 -1.22
CA GLY A 32 -8.07 -6.14 -0.39
C GLY A 32 -8.54 -7.54 -0.79
N VAL A 33 -8.82 -7.73 -2.09
CA VAL A 33 -9.23 -9.03 -2.63
C VAL A 33 -8.11 -10.06 -2.50
N GLY A 34 -6.88 -9.70 -2.85
CA GLY A 34 -5.71 -10.58 -2.70
C GLY A 34 -5.50 -11.02 -1.25
N SER A 35 -5.67 -10.10 -0.30
CA SER A 35 -5.59 -10.43 1.13
C SER A 35 -6.65 -11.45 1.54
N ALA A 36 -7.91 -11.24 1.12
CA ALA A 36 -9.00 -12.17 1.41
C ALA A 36 -8.79 -13.54 0.76
N VAL A 37 -8.33 -13.56 -0.49
CA VAL A 37 -8.05 -14.80 -1.25
C VAL A 37 -6.94 -15.60 -0.57
N VAL A 38 -5.82 -14.98 -0.21
CA VAL A 38 -4.72 -15.68 0.47
C VAL A 38 -5.17 -16.18 1.85
N ALA A 39 -5.89 -15.38 2.61
CA ALA A 39 -6.41 -15.78 3.92
C ALA A 39 -7.36 -16.99 3.84
N ILE A 40 -8.32 -16.98 2.91
CA ILE A 40 -9.36 -18.02 2.83
C ILE A 40 -8.85 -19.27 2.11
N LEU A 41 -8.28 -19.11 0.91
CA LEU A 41 -7.94 -20.25 0.04
C LEU A 41 -6.61 -20.91 0.38
N VAL A 42 -5.66 -20.17 0.95
CA VAL A 42 -4.33 -20.70 1.28
C VAL A 42 -4.22 -21.04 2.75
N GLU A 43 -4.61 -20.11 3.63
CA GLU A 43 -4.47 -20.29 5.09
C GLU A 43 -5.69 -20.96 5.75
N GLY A 44 -6.76 -21.21 4.99
CA GLY A 44 -7.96 -21.90 5.45
C GLY A 44 -8.80 -21.08 6.43
N ALA A 45 -8.74 -19.75 6.38
CA ALA A 45 -9.53 -18.89 7.25
C ALA A 45 -11.02 -19.06 6.99
N ASN A 46 -11.81 -19.21 8.06
CA ASN A 46 -13.26 -19.24 7.95
C ASN A 46 -13.80 -17.80 7.85
N ALA A 47 -14.37 -17.45 6.70
CA ALA A 47 -14.90 -16.11 6.44
C ALA A 47 -16.07 -15.70 7.37
N TYR A 48 -16.69 -16.67 8.06
CA TYR A 48 -17.83 -16.45 8.95
C TYR A 48 -17.43 -16.39 10.44
N GLU A 49 -16.16 -16.57 10.75
CA GLU A 49 -15.68 -16.61 12.14
C GLU A 49 -15.41 -15.20 12.67
N SER A 50 -16.17 -14.79 13.69
CA SER A 50 -16.07 -13.47 14.31
C SER A 50 -15.11 -13.50 15.51
N SER A 51 -13.82 -13.68 15.24
CA SER A 51 -12.75 -13.47 16.22
C SER A 51 -12.05 -12.14 15.94
N PRO A 52 -11.55 -11.40 16.96
CA PRO A 52 -10.82 -10.14 16.75
C PRO A 52 -9.60 -10.29 15.83
N TYR A 53 -9.05 -11.50 15.76
CA TYR A 53 -7.99 -11.89 14.84
C TYR A 53 -8.34 -13.25 14.22
N PRO A 54 -8.06 -13.44 12.92
CA PRO A 54 -8.19 -14.75 12.31
C PRO A 54 -7.29 -15.77 13.03
N PRO A 55 -7.72 -17.02 13.25
CA PRO A 55 -6.97 -18.01 14.00
C PRO A 55 -5.61 -18.38 13.39
N PHE A 56 -5.39 -18.07 12.10
CA PHE A 56 -4.08 -18.27 11.47
C PHE A 56 -3.02 -17.22 11.90
N PHE A 57 -3.42 -16.05 12.44
CA PHE A 57 -2.48 -15.01 12.88
C PHE A 57 -1.62 -15.44 14.08
N SER A 58 -2.08 -16.39 14.89
CA SER A 58 -1.35 -16.92 16.04
C SER A 58 -0.40 -18.08 15.68
N LYS A 59 -0.42 -18.58 14.43
CA LYS A 59 0.48 -19.63 13.98
C LYS A 59 1.90 -19.09 13.86
N ARG A 60 2.86 -19.75 14.51
CA ARG A 60 4.31 -19.43 14.48
C ARG A 60 5.02 -19.77 13.16
N GLN A 61 4.31 -20.35 12.20
CA GLN A 61 4.89 -20.72 10.91
C GLN A 61 4.94 -19.50 9.98
N LEU A 62 5.84 -19.53 9.00
CA LEU A 62 5.86 -18.53 7.95
C LEU A 62 4.68 -18.79 7.01
N LEU A 63 3.78 -17.82 6.88
CA LEU A 63 2.54 -17.97 6.12
C LEU A 63 2.70 -17.38 4.72
N ALA A 64 1.94 -17.89 3.76
CA ALA A 64 1.86 -17.27 2.43
C ALA A 64 1.34 -15.84 2.52
N TYR A 65 0.51 -15.58 3.54
CA TYR A 65 0.02 -14.25 3.87
C TYR A 65 1.15 -13.25 4.22
N ASP A 66 2.21 -13.69 4.91
CA ASP A 66 3.35 -12.82 5.21
C ASP A 66 4.09 -12.39 3.97
N VAL A 67 4.35 -13.36 3.09
CA VAL A 67 5.03 -13.13 1.81
C VAL A 67 4.21 -12.15 0.97
N PHE A 68 2.89 -12.35 0.91
CA PHE A 68 1.98 -11.43 0.23
C PHE A 68 2.08 -10.01 0.80
N LEU A 69 2.03 -9.84 2.12
CA LEU A 69 2.13 -8.51 2.75
C LEU A 69 3.49 -7.85 2.51
N VAL A 70 4.59 -8.61 2.58
CA VAL A 70 5.93 -8.10 2.26
C VAL A 70 6.01 -7.63 0.81
N LEU A 71 5.41 -8.38 -0.13
CA LEU A 71 5.32 -7.96 -1.54
C LEU A 71 4.50 -6.67 -1.69
N VAL A 72 3.39 -6.52 -0.96
CA VAL A 72 2.61 -5.27 -0.96
C VAL A 72 3.45 -4.09 -0.46
N VAL A 73 4.22 -4.27 0.61
CA VAL A 73 5.14 -3.24 1.12
C VAL A 73 6.22 -2.91 0.08
N ALA A 74 6.80 -3.92 -0.57
CA ALA A 74 7.80 -3.72 -1.62
C ALA A 74 7.23 -2.94 -2.82
N VAL A 75 6.02 -3.25 -3.27
CA VAL A 75 5.32 -2.48 -4.31
C VAL A 75 5.09 -1.04 -3.86
N GLY A 76 4.68 -0.84 -2.61
CA GLY A 76 4.57 0.50 -2.02
C GLY A 76 5.89 1.28 -2.05
N ALA A 77 7.02 0.62 -1.73
CA ALA A 77 8.35 1.20 -1.81
C ALA A 77 8.70 1.64 -3.25
N LEU A 78 8.40 0.79 -4.23
CA LEU A 78 8.63 1.09 -5.65
C LEU A 78 7.84 2.33 -6.10
N PHE A 79 6.60 2.49 -5.63
CA PHE A 79 5.83 3.72 -5.88
C PHE A 79 6.48 4.96 -5.23
N GLY A 80 7.07 4.81 -4.03
CA GLY A 80 7.86 5.87 -3.40
C GLY A 80 9.10 6.27 -4.21
N VAL A 81 9.84 5.30 -4.73
CA VAL A 81 10.99 5.55 -5.63
C VAL A 81 10.52 6.19 -6.94
N ALA A 82 9.41 5.72 -7.50
CA ALA A 82 8.82 6.29 -8.70
C ALA A 82 8.38 7.75 -8.47
N ALA A 83 7.87 8.10 -7.29
CA ALA A 83 7.52 9.48 -6.93
C ALA A 83 8.74 10.41 -7.01
N LEU A 84 9.89 9.98 -6.50
CA LEU A 84 11.15 10.73 -6.61
C LEU A 84 11.59 10.93 -8.06
N GLY A 85 11.43 9.90 -8.90
CA GLY A 85 11.70 9.98 -10.33
C GLY A 85 10.75 10.92 -11.07
N LEU A 86 9.45 10.82 -10.78
CA LEU A 86 8.39 11.63 -11.39
C LEU A 86 8.49 13.10 -10.99
N ALA A 87 8.94 13.40 -9.77
CA ALA A 87 9.20 14.77 -9.32
C ALA A 87 10.24 15.48 -10.20
N ARG A 88 11.18 14.74 -10.79
CA ARG A 88 12.27 15.29 -11.61
C ARG A 88 11.99 15.24 -13.12
N ARG A 89 11.26 14.23 -13.58
CA ARG A 89 11.13 13.93 -15.02
C ARG A 89 9.73 14.11 -15.58
N SER A 90 8.70 14.23 -14.75
CA SER A 90 7.33 14.36 -15.26
C SER A 90 7.05 15.77 -15.78
N ARG A 91 6.18 15.85 -16.80
CA ARG A 91 5.55 17.09 -17.29
C ARG A 91 4.65 17.76 -16.25
N PHE A 92 4.08 16.97 -15.32
CA PHE A 92 3.26 17.44 -14.20
C PHE A 92 3.84 16.93 -12.87
N PRO A 93 5.01 17.45 -12.46
CA PRO A 93 5.82 16.85 -11.40
C PRO A 93 5.11 16.84 -10.05
N ARG A 94 4.28 17.86 -9.73
CA ARG A 94 3.55 17.89 -8.46
C ARG A 94 2.46 16.84 -8.41
N THR A 95 1.60 16.77 -9.43
CA THR A 95 0.50 15.77 -9.45
C THR A 95 1.04 14.35 -9.51
N ASP A 96 2.05 14.08 -10.35
CA ASP A 96 2.54 12.72 -10.53
C ASP A 96 3.39 12.23 -9.35
N ALA A 97 4.23 13.08 -8.76
CA ALA A 97 4.98 12.71 -7.57
C ALA A 97 4.06 12.52 -6.35
N LEU A 98 3.07 13.40 -6.16
CA LEU A 98 2.10 13.25 -5.07
C LEU A 98 1.23 12.01 -5.26
N GLY A 99 0.73 11.76 -6.47
CA GLY A 99 -0.09 10.58 -6.76
C GLY A 99 0.67 9.28 -6.49
N ALA A 100 1.89 9.16 -7.03
CA ALA A 100 2.75 8.00 -6.77
C ALA A 100 3.12 7.88 -5.28
N GLY A 101 3.47 8.99 -4.64
CA GLY A 101 3.85 9.02 -3.23
C GLY A 101 2.70 8.60 -2.30
N LEU A 102 1.49 9.07 -2.56
CA LEU A 102 0.29 8.70 -1.79
C LEU A 102 -0.01 7.21 -1.94
N VAL A 103 -0.03 6.68 -3.17
CA VAL A 103 -0.23 5.25 -3.40
C VAL A 103 0.82 4.43 -2.67
N GLY A 104 2.10 4.79 -2.81
CA GLY A 104 3.19 4.09 -2.14
C GLY A 104 3.05 4.11 -0.62
N THR A 105 2.76 5.28 -0.05
CA THR A 105 2.60 5.46 1.40
C THR A 105 1.44 4.62 1.94
N ILE A 106 0.29 4.61 1.26
CA ILE A 106 -0.87 3.82 1.67
C ILE A 106 -0.55 2.33 1.66
N LEU A 107 0.07 1.82 0.59
CA LEU A 107 0.44 0.41 0.48
C LEU A 107 1.45 -0.01 1.55
N MET A 108 2.47 0.81 1.78
CA MET A 108 3.45 0.57 2.83
C MET A 108 2.80 0.57 4.21
N LEU A 109 1.92 1.54 4.50
CA LEU A 109 1.25 1.65 5.80
C LEU A 109 0.34 0.44 6.05
N LEU A 110 -0.48 0.05 5.07
CA LEU A 110 -1.37 -1.11 5.19
C LEU A 110 -0.59 -2.41 5.35
N GLY A 111 0.38 -2.66 4.47
CA GLY A 111 1.20 -3.88 4.53
C GLY A 111 2.01 -3.97 5.82
N SER A 112 2.66 -2.89 6.23
CA SER A 112 3.48 -2.87 7.46
C SER A 112 2.63 -2.99 8.72
N ALA A 113 1.46 -2.34 8.77
CA ALA A 113 0.55 -2.46 9.90
C ALA A 113 0.07 -3.89 10.09
N LEU A 114 -0.27 -4.60 9.01
CA LEU A 114 -0.72 -5.99 9.08
C LEU A 114 0.40 -6.98 9.43
N VAL A 115 1.62 -6.75 8.93
CA VAL A 115 2.80 -7.53 9.36
C VAL A 115 3.06 -7.29 10.85
N PHE A 116 2.99 -6.03 11.29
CA PHE A 116 3.19 -5.66 12.69
C PHE A 116 2.14 -6.27 13.62
N THR A 117 0.85 -6.20 13.27
CA THR A 117 -0.22 -6.81 14.10
C THR A 117 -0.03 -8.32 14.21
N ARG A 118 0.44 -8.97 13.14
CA ARG A 118 0.78 -10.39 13.18
C ARG A 118 1.96 -10.69 14.11
N LEU A 119 3.03 -9.90 14.04
CA LEU A 119 4.16 -10.04 14.97
C LEU A 119 3.71 -9.90 16.43
N VAL A 120 2.85 -8.92 16.73
CA VAL A 120 2.28 -8.73 18.07
C VAL A 120 1.41 -9.92 18.48
N ALA A 121 0.60 -10.46 17.57
CA ALA A 121 -0.25 -11.62 17.84
C ALA A 121 0.59 -12.87 18.18
N ILE A 122 1.71 -13.08 17.48
CA ILE A 122 2.64 -14.18 17.75
C ILE A 122 3.29 -14.02 19.14
N VAL A 123 3.73 -12.82 19.49
CA VAL A 123 4.37 -12.53 20.79
C VAL A 123 3.38 -12.69 21.95
N ARG A 124 2.11 -12.30 21.77
CA ARG A 124 1.07 -12.42 22.81
C ARG A 124 0.48 -13.83 22.96
N ALA A 125 0.78 -14.73 22.04
CA ALA A 125 0.39 -16.14 22.15
C ALA A 125 1.37 -16.96 23.03
N GLU A 126 2.35 -16.28 23.66
CA GLU A 126 3.16 -16.77 24.80
C GLU A 126 2.44 -16.55 26.13
#